data_AF-A0A955QPB3-F1
#
_entry.id   AF-A0A955QPB3-F1
#
_cell.length_a   1.000
_cell.length_b   1.000
_cell.length_c   1.000
_cell.angle_alpha   90.00
_cell.angle_beta   90.00
_cell.angle_gamma   90.00
#
_symmetry.space_group_name_H-M   'P 1'
#
loop_
_entity.id
_entity.type
_entity.pdbx_description
1 polymer ?
#
loop_
_entity_poly.entity_id
_entity_poly.type
_entity_poly.pdbx_seq_one_letter_code
_entity_poly.pdbx_strand_id
1 'polypeptide(L)' 'MLANVANISHITIARIEMGTIDPRISTLKALAKALNVKISALVD' A
#
# COMPACT_ATOMS: atom_id res chain seq x y z
N MET A 1 -7.24 6.36 8.90
CA MET A 1 -7.93 5.41 8.01
C MET A 1 -7.13 5.27 6.70
N LEU A 2 -5.95 4.64 6.75
CA LEU A 2 -5.03 4.59 5.59
C LEU A 2 -5.65 3.86 4.39
N ALA A 3 -6.42 2.80 4.67
CA ALA A 3 -7.26 2.09 3.71
C ALA A 3 -8.17 3.01 2.90
N ASN A 4 -8.88 3.93 3.55
CA ASN A 4 -9.77 4.86 2.86
C ASN A 4 -9.01 5.89 2.02
N VAL A 5 -7.88 6.40 2.53
CA VAL A 5 -7.08 7.39 1.80
C VAL A 5 -6.41 6.77 0.57
N ALA A 6 -5.96 5.52 0.69
CA ALA A 6 -5.38 4.78 -0.43
C ALA A 6 -6.42 4.13 -1.35
N ASN A 7 -7.71 4.15 -1.00
CA ASN A 7 -8.79 3.43 -1.66
C ASN A 7 -8.47 1.92 -1.82
N ILE A 8 -7.92 1.31 -0.77
CA ILE A 8 -7.55 -0.10 -0.71
C ILE A 8 -8.34 -0.75 0.44
N SER A 9 -8.84 -1.96 0.22
CA SER A 9 -9.51 -2.74 1.28
C SER A 9 -8.59 -2.96 2.48
N HIS A 10 -9.13 -2.83 3.68
CA HIS A 10 -8.45 -3.15 4.94
C HIS A 10 -7.82 -4.56 4.93
N ILE A 11 -8.50 -5.53 4.30
CA ILE A 11 -8.00 -6.90 4.17
C ILE A 11 -6.73 -6.95 3.32
N THR A 12 -6.70 -6.19 2.23
CA THR A 12 -5.55 -6.13 1.33
C THR A 12 -4.34 -5.48 2.02
N ILE A 13 -4.54 -4.42 2.80
CA ILE A 13 -3.47 -3.80 3.58
C ILE A 13 -2.91 -4.78 4.61
N ALA A 14 -3.77 -5.44 5.40
CA ALA A 14 -3.34 -6.43 6.37
C ALA A 14 -2.52 -7.56 5.70
N ARG A 15 -2.95 -8.02 4.51
CA ARG A 15 -2.22 -9.04 3.75
C ARG A 15 -0.85 -8.59 3.25
N ILE A 16 -0.71 -7.31 2.87
CA ILE A 16 0.57 -6.69 2.49
C ILE A 16 1.48 -6.59 3.71
N GLU A 17 0.97 -6.11 4.85
CA GLU A 17 1.73 -6.00 6.10
C GLU A 17 2.22 -7.36 6.62
N MET A 18 1.42 -8.41 6.43
CA MET A 18 1.81 -9.79 6.75
C MET A 18 2.76 -10.42 5.72
N GLY A 19 3.08 -9.74 4.60
CA GLY A 19 3.91 -10.29 3.53
C GLY A 19 3.27 -11.46 2.76
N THR A 20 1.95 -11.65 2.89
CA THR A 20 1.22 -12.77 2.27
C THR A 20 0.84 -12.52 0.82
N ILE A 21 0.95 -11.26 0.36
CA ILE A 21 0.75 -10.90 -1.03
C ILE A 21 1.82 -9.92 -1.46
N ASP A 22 2.21 -10.03 -2.73
CA ASP A 22 3.00 -9.01 -3.39
C ASP A 22 2.06 -7.95 -4.00
N PRO A 23 2.09 -6.69 -3.54
CA PRO A 23 1.22 -5.65 -4.07
C PRO A 23 1.59 -5.30 -5.52
N ARG A 24 0.57 -5.04 -6.34
CA ARG A 24 0.79 -4.52 -7.70
C ARG A 24 1.41 -3.12 -7.63
N ILE A 25 2.14 -2.71 -8.67
CA ILE A 25 2.68 -1.35 -8.81
C ILE A 25 1.60 -0.27 -8.60
N SER A 26 0.37 -0.50 -9.05
CA SER A 26 -0.76 0.41 -8.83
C SER A 26 -1.13 0.56 -7.35
N THR A 27 -1.05 -0.52 -6.57
CA THR A 27 -1.29 -0.54 -5.13
C THR A 27 -0.18 0.19 -4.38
N LEU A 28 1.08 -0.06 -4.74
CA LEU A 28 2.25 0.68 -4.22
C LEU A 28 2.15 2.18 -4.48
N LYS A 29 1.73 2.58 -5.70
CA LYS A 29 1.47 4.00 -6.05
C LYS A 29 0.40 4.63 -5.17
N ALA A 30 -0.70 3.92 -4.94
CA ALA A 30 -1.80 4.41 -4.11
C ALA A 30 -1.38 4.56 -2.64
N LEU A 31 -0.64 3.59 -2.10
CA LEU A 31 -0.07 3.63 -0.76
C LEU A 31 0.93 4.77 -0.60
N ALA A 32 1.88 4.93 -1.54
CA ALA A 32 2.87 6.00 -1.52
C ALA A 32 2.20 7.38 -1.52
N LYS A 33 1.17 7.57 -2.35
CA LYS A 33 0.37 8.80 -2.40
C LYS A 33 -0.37 9.06 -1.08
N ALA A 34 -0.99 8.03 -0.50
CA ALA A 34 -1.72 8.15 0.76
C ALA A 34 -0.81 8.43 1.97
N LEU A 35 0.41 7.90 1.94
CA LEU A 35 1.44 8.11 2.95
C LEU A 35 2.28 9.39 2.71
N ASN A 36 2.09 10.05 1.57
CA ASN A 36 2.89 11.18 1.11
C ASN A 36 4.41 10.88 1.09
N VAL A 37 4.77 9.68 0.63
CA VAL A 37 6.16 9.22 0.47
C VAL A 37 6.45 8.87 -0.98
N LYS A 38 7.73 8.73 -1.32
CA LYS A 38 8.13 8.19 -2.63
C LYS A 38 7.94 6.67 -2.65
N ILE A 39 7.58 6.11 -3.80
CA ILE A 39 7.44 4.65 -3.99
C ILE A 39 8.74 3.92 -3.65
N SER A 40 9.89 4.53 -3.91
CA SER A 40 11.21 3.99 -3.55
C SER A 40 11.42 3.80 -2.04
N ALA A 41 10.55 4.36 -1.20
CA ALA A 41 10.56 4.11 0.25
C ALA A 41 9.69 2.90 0.64
N LEU A 42 8.95 2.31 -0.30
CA LEU A 42 8.09 1.13 -0.12
C LEU A 42 8.66 -0.12 -0.79
N VAL A 43 9.78 0.01 -1.50
CA VAL A 43 10.50 -1.08 -2.15
C VAL A 43 11.95 -1.02 -1.67
N ASP A 44 12.44 -2.11 -1.11
CA ASP A 44 13.86 -2.35 -0.82
C ASP A 44 14.54 -3.00 -2.03
#